data_AF-A0A832SSN7-F1
#
_entry.id   AF-A0A832SSN7-F1
#
_cell.length_a   1.000
_cell.length_b   1.000
_cell.length_c   1.000
_cell.angle_alpha   90.00
_cell.angle_beta   90.00
_cell.angle_gamma   90.00
#
_symmetry.space_group_name_H-M   'P 1'
#
loop_
_entity.id
_entity.type
_entity.pdbx_description
1 polymer ?
#
loop_
_entity_poly.entity_id
_entity_poly.type
_entity_poly.pdbx_seq_one_letter_code
_entity_poly.pdbx_strand_id
1 'polypeptide(L)'
;SLFLYDGVLVTTAVNFVSMALLATSIRLRMGMPTINVLTKTDLIADRISEILRWTTNLKTLENAISAEADGETYVLVTNILRSLNLSGFAQGLIPVSNATGEGMVNLESSLSRILNQGEETED
;
A
#
# COMPACT_ATOMS: atom_id res chain seq x y z
N SER A 1 13.01 4.59 2.68
CA SER A 1 13.05 3.27 2.02
C SER A 1 11.83 3.10 1.11
N LEU A 2 11.86 2.11 0.21
CA LEU A 2 10.68 1.68 -0.55
C LEU A 2 10.24 0.31 -0.05
N PHE A 3 8.93 0.11 0.10
CA PHE A 3 8.35 -1.21 0.31
C PHE A 3 7.45 -1.55 -0.89
N LEU A 4 7.72 -2.69 -1.53
CA LEU A 4 7.07 -3.06 -2.78
C LEU A 4 5.93 -4.03 -2.52
N TYR A 5 4.74 -3.62 -2.91
CA TYR A 5 3.58 -4.47 -3.08
C TYR A 5 3.67 -5.04 -4.49
N ASP A 6 3.87 -6.34 -4.61
CA ASP A 6 3.80 -7.01 -5.91
C ASP A 6 2.33 -7.07 -6.35
N GLY A 7 2.00 -6.42 -7.47
CA GLY A 7 0.63 -6.33 -7.95
C GLY A 7 -0.05 -7.68 -8.11
N VAL A 8 0.68 -8.70 -8.57
CA VAL A 8 0.14 -10.05 -8.79
C VAL A 8 -0.13 -10.77 -7.46
N LEU A 9 0.55 -10.39 -6.38
CA LEU A 9 0.39 -11.03 -5.07
C LEU A 9 -0.66 -10.35 -4.19
N VAL A 10 -1.01 -9.09 -4.47
CA VAL A 10 -1.90 -8.28 -3.63
C VAL A 10 -3.34 -8.15 -4.15
N THR A 11 -3.75 -9.04 -5.06
CA THR A 11 -5.07 -8.97 -5.72
C THR A 11 -6.25 -9.40 -4.84
N THR A 12 -6.02 -9.78 -3.58
CA THR A 12 -7.07 -10.12 -2.60
C THR A 12 -6.99 -9.18 -1.39
N ALA A 13 -8.13 -8.90 -0.77
CA ALA A 13 -8.23 -8.05 0.40
C ALA A 13 -7.45 -8.61 1.60
N VAL A 14 -7.46 -9.94 1.79
CA VAL A 14 -6.67 -10.59 2.84
C VAL A 14 -5.17 -10.40 2.61
N ASN A 15 -4.69 -10.58 1.37
CA ASN A 15 -3.28 -10.38 1.04
C ASN A 15 -2.87 -8.92 1.18
N PHE A 16 -3.77 -7.98 0.82
CA PHE A 16 -3.55 -6.56 1.01
C PHE A 16 -3.28 -6.21 2.48
N VAL A 17 -4.11 -6.70 3.40
CA VAL A 17 -3.93 -6.47 4.85
C VAL A 17 -2.63 -7.12 5.35
N SER A 18 -2.33 -8.34 4.90
CA SER A 18 -1.07 -9.02 5.24
C SER A 18 0.17 -8.22 4.81
N MET A 19 0.16 -7.70 3.57
CA MET A 19 1.24 -6.87 3.05
C MET A 19 1.33 -5.52 3.77
N ALA A 20 0.21 -4.91 4.16
CA ALA A 20 0.20 -3.69 4.97
C ALA A 20 0.78 -3.90 6.37
N LEU A 21 0.51 -5.06 6.98
CA LEU A 21 1.15 -5.43 8.25
C LEU A 21 2.66 -5.62 8.08
N LEU A 22 3.09 -6.31 7.03
CA LEU A 22 4.51 -6.52 6.73
C LEU A 22 5.24 -5.19 6.47
N ALA A 23 4.67 -4.32 5.63
CA ALA A 23 5.20 -2.97 5.37
C ALA A 23 5.37 -2.17 6.66
N THR A 24 4.37 -2.24 7.54
CA THR A 24 4.39 -1.57 8.85
C THR A 24 5.46 -2.14 9.77
N SER A 25 5.61 -3.47 9.81
CA SER A 25 6.66 -4.13 10.60
C SER A 25 8.06 -3.72 10.15
N ILE A 26 8.29 -3.66 8.83
CA ILE A 26 9.57 -3.20 8.27
C ILE A 26 9.82 -1.74 8.59
N ARG A 27 8.83 -0.86 8.41
CA ARG A 27 8.97 0.57 8.76
C ARG A 27 9.35 0.74 10.23
N LEU A 28 8.69 0.02 11.14
CA LEU A 28 8.99 0.04 12.57
C LEU A 28 10.44 -0.37 12.86
N ARG A 29 10.89 -1.47 12.24
CA ARG A 29 12.26 -1.97 12.41
C ARG A 29 13.32 -1.00 11.86
N MET A 30 13.03 -0.39 10.71
CA MET A 30 13.98 0.48 10.01
C MET A 30 14.06 1.88 10.61
N GLY A 31 13.03 2.33 11.33
CA GLY A 31 13.01 3.64 11.99
C GLY A 31 13.09 4.82 11.02
N MET A 32 12.71 4.65 9.75
CA MET A 32 12.80 5.69 8.72
C MET A 32 11.52 5.75 7.86
N PRO A 33 11.24 6.89 7.20
CA PRO A 33 10.14 7.01 6.25
C PRO A 33 10.22 5.92 5.17
N THR A 34 9.09 5.27 4.91
CA THR A 34 8.94 4.22 3.90
C THR A 34 7.82 4.61 2.95
N ILE A 35 8.07 4.58 1.64
CA ILE A 35 7.03 4.75 0.62
C ILE A 35 6.55 3.36 0.21
N ASN A 36 5.23 3.17 0.21
CA ASN A 36 4.61 1.96 -0.30
C ASN A 36 4.33 2.08 -1.80
N VAL A 37 4.81 1.12 -2.58
CA VAL A 37 4.75 1.14 -4.04
C VAL A 37 4.03 -0.11 -4.54
N LEU A 38 2.96 0.05 -5.32
CA LEU A 38 2.30 -1.04 -6.02
C LEU A 38 2.98 -1.27 -7.37
N THR A 39 3.70 -2.37 -7.50
CA THR A 39 4.51 -2.69 -8.68
C THR A 39 3.77 -3.61 -9.65
N LYS A 40 4.27 -3.73 -10.89
CA LYS A 40 3.72 -4.60 -11.94
C LYS A 40 2.25 -4.28 -12.27
N THR A 41 1.91 -3.00 -12.25
CA THR A 41 0.53 -2.54 -12.51
C THR A 41 0.02 -2.91 -13.90
N ASP A 42 0.93 -3.05 -14.86
CA ASP A 42 0.66 -3.57 -16.20
C ASP A 42 0.01 -4.96 -16.21
N LEU A 43 0.24 -5.78 -15.17
CA LEU A 43 -0.32 -7.13 -15.06
C LEU A 43 -1.67 -7.18 -14.32
N ILE A 44 -2.12 -6.08 -13.73
CA ILE A 44 -3.31 -6.03 -12.87
C ILE A 44 -4.20 -4.82 -13.17
N ALA A 45 -4.19 -4.32 -14.41
CA ALA A 45 -4.83 -3.07 -14.81
C ALA A 45 -6.31 -2.95 -14.40
N ASP A 46 -7.05 -4.07 -14.42
CA ASP A 46 -8.45 -4.18 -14.02
C ASP A 46 -8.67 -4.12 -12.49
N ARG A 47 -7.63 -4.36 -11.69
CA ARG A 47 -7.69 -4.40 -10.22
C ARG A 47 -7.04 -3.20 -9.54
N ILE A 48 -6.21 -2.42 -10.23
CA ILE A 48 -5.51 -1.26 -9.64
C ILE A 48 -6.51 -0.33 -8.93
N SER A 49 -7.60 0.04 -9.58
CA SER A 49 -8.57 0.98 -8.99
C SER A 49 -9.22 0.44 -7.71
N GLU A 50 -9.47 -0.87 -7.64
CA GLU A 50 -9.98 -1.53 -6.44
C GLU A 50 -8.94 -1.51 -5.31
N ILE A 51 -7.70 -1.90 -5.61
CA ILE A 51 -6.59 -1.93 -4.65
C ILE A 51 -6.32 -0.53 -4.09
N LEU A 52 -6.29 0.50 -4.94
CA LEU A 52 -6.12 1.88 -4.51
C LEU A 52 -7.30 2.35 -3.66
N ARG A 53 -8.53 1.89 -3.92
CA ARG A 53 -9.70 2.23 -3.10
C ARG A 53 -9.60 1.66 -1.69
N TRP A 54 -9.00 0.48 -1.52
CA TRP A 54 -8.74 -0.08 -0.18
C TRP A 54 -7.82 0.82 0.67
N THR A 55 -6.92 1.59 0.04
CA THR A 55 -6.03 2.53 0.77
C THR A 55 -6.75 3.78 1.26
N THR A 56 -7.83 4.20 0.59
CA THR A 56 -8.54 5.47 0.87
C THR A 56 -9.89 5.27 1.54
N ASN A 57 -10.44 4.06 1.50
CA ASN A 57 -11.75 3.74 2.05
C ASN A 57 -11.75 2.38 2.77
N LEU A 58 -11.54 2.44 4.09
CA LEU A 58 -11.55 1.27 4.98
C LEU A 58 -12.81 0.43 4.86
N LYS A 59 -13.98 1.04 4.72
CA LYS A 59 -15.25 0.30 4.58
C LYS A 59 -15.27 -0.56 3.32
N THR A 60 -14.64 -0.10 2.24
CA THR A 60 -14.53 -0.91 1.02
C THR A 60 -13.59 -2.11 1.20
N LEU A 61 -12.54 -1.95 2.00
CA LEU A 61 -11.63 -3.05 2.34
C LEU A 61 -12.30 -4.05 3.31
N GLU A 62 -13.01 -3.57 4.34
CA GLU A 62 -13.77 -4.42 5.27
C GLU A 62 -14.83 -5.26 4.54
N ASN A 63 -15.56 -4.67 3.59
CA ASN A 63 -16.53 -5.39 2.77
C ASN A 63 -15.85 -6.46 1.90
N ALA A 64 -14.69 -6.16 1.32
CA ALA A 64 -13.94 -7.13 0.52
C ALA A 64 -13.40 -8.30 1.39
N ILE A 65 -12.91 -8.01 2.60
CA ILE A 65 -12.50 -9.04 3.57
C ILE A 65 -13.68 -9.96 3.92
N SER A 66 -14.86 -9.36 4.14
CA SER A 66 -16.08 -10.11 4.47
C SER A 66 -16.53 -11.05 3.34
N ALA A 67 -16.15 -10.76 2.09
CA ALA A 67 -16.46 -11.57 0.93
C ALA A 67 -15.42 -12.68 0.67
N GLU A 68 -14.20 -12.53 1.17
CA GLU A 68 -13.07 -13.44 0.90
C GLU A 68 -12.73 -14.36 2.07
N ALA A 69 -13.09 -13.99 3.31
CA ALA A 69 -12.73 -14.71 4.51
C ALA A 69 -13.90 -14.79 5.51
N ASP A 70 -13.94 -15.89 6.25
CA ASP A 70 -14.89 -16.13 7.34
C ASP A 70 -14.15 -16.62 8.61
N GLY A 71 -14.93 -16.92 9.65
CA GLY A 71 -14.44 -17.54 10.88
C GLY A 71 -13.23 -16.83 11.50
N GLU A 72 -12.21 -17.61 11.84
CA GLU A 72 -11.00 -17.11 12.51
C GLU A 72 -10.17 -16.18 11.62
N THR A 73 -10.09 -16.45 10.31
CA THR A 73 -9.35 -15.61 9.36
C THR A 73 -9.97 -14.22 9.25
N TYR A 74 -11.30 -14.14 9.15
CA TYR A 74 -12.01 -12.86 9.16
C TYR A 74 -11.71 -12.05 10.43
N VAL A 75 -11.80 -12.70 11.60
CA VAL A 75 -11.52 -12.04 12.89
C VAL A 75 -10.07 -11.54 12.96
N LEU A 76 -9.11 -12.37 12.55
CA LEU A 76 -7.70 -11.98 12.55
C LEU A 76 -7.43 -10.78 11.63
N VAL A 77 -7.89 -10.86 10.37
CA VAL A 77 -7.64 -9.83 9.36
C VAL A 77 -8.30 -8.50 9.74
N THR A 78 -9.53 -8.53 10.25
CA THR A 78 -10.22 -7.31 10.71
C THR A 78 -9.55 -6.68 11.95
N ASN A 79 -9.03 -7.50 12.87
CA ASN A 79 -8.27 -6.99 14.02
C ASN A 79 -6.93 -6.36 13.61
N ILE A 80 -6.24 -6.94 12.64
CA ILE A 80 -5.02 -6.36 12.05
C ILE A 80 -5.38 -5.02 11.38
N LEU A 81 -6.42 -5.00 10.53
CA LEU A 81 -6.86 -3.79 9.84
C LEU A 81 -7.19 -2.65 10.81
N ARG A 82 -7.94 -2.95 11.88
CA ARG A 82 -8.28 -1.97 12.92
C ARG A 82 -7.02 -1.41 13.59
N SER A 83 -6.06 -2.27 13.90
CA SER A 83 -4.77 -1.88 14.50
C SER A 83 -3.98 -0.96 13.57
N LEU A 84 -3.88 -1.31 12.28
CA LEU A 84 -3.21 -0.50 11.27
C LEU A 84 -3.86 0.87 11.09
N ASN A 85 -5.19 0.93 11.10
CA ASN A 85 -5.93 2.18 10.98
C ASN A 85 -5.65 3.13 12.16
N LEU A 86 -5.75 2.64 13.39
CA LEU A 86 -5.52 3.46 14.60
C LEU A 86 -4.11 4.04 14.66
N SER A 87 -3.12 3.35 14.09
CA SER A 87 -1.74 3.81 14.02
C SER A 87 -1.44 4.84 12.91
N GLY A 88 -2.44 5.26 12.13
CA GLY A 88 -2.26 6.21 11.03
C GLY A 88 -1.40 5.65 9.89
N PHE A 89 -1.29 4.32 9.80
CA PHE A 89 -0.36 3.65 8.88
C PHE A 89 -0.95 3.31 7.51
N ALA A 90 -2.19 3.75 7.23
CA ALA A 90 -2.78 3.74 5.90
C ALA A 90 -2.12 4.82 5.01
N GLN A 91 -0.85 4.62 4.69
CA GLN A 91 -0.19 5.37 3.63
C GLN A 91 -0.63 4.80 2.28
N GLY A 92 -1.05 5.67 1.37
CA GLY A 92 -1.45 5.30 0.02
C GLY A 92 -0.35 4.54 -0.72
N LEU A 93 -0.74 3.87 -1.81
CA LEU A 93 0.17 3.18 -2.71
C LEU A 93 0.47 4.08 -3.91
N ILE A 94 1.74 4.13 -4.32
CA ILE A 94 2.11 4.69 -5.62
C ILE A 94 2.10 3.54 -6.64
N PRO A 95 1.15 3.53 -7.60
CA PRO A 95 1.12 2.51 -8.64
C PRO A 95 2.24 2.78 -9.66
N VAL A 96 3.02 1.75 -9.98
CA VAL A 96 4.09 1.82 -10.99
C VAL A 96 4.18 0.54 -11.82
N SER A 97 4.56 0.71 -13.09
CA SER A 97 5.03 -0.38 -13.93
C SER A 97 6.45 -0.10 -14.40
N ASN A 98 7.37 -1.01 -14.08
CA ASN A 98 8.73 -0.95 -14.61
C ASN A 98 8.78 -1.31 -16.10
N ALA A 99 7.80 -2.07 -16.60
CA ALA A 99 7.76 -2.48 -18.00
C ALA A 99 7.34 -1.34 -18.93
N THR A 100 6.40 -0.49 -18.47
CA THR A 100 5.89 0.65 -19.26
C THR A 100 6.46 1.99 -18.84
N GLY A 101 7.10 2.08 -17.66
CA GLY A 101 7.54 3.34 -17.05
C GLY A 101 6.42 4.14 -16.38
N GLU A 102 5.17 3.65 -16.41
CA GLU A 102 4.02 4.32 -15.80
C GLU A 102 4.23 4.51 -14.30
N GLY A 103 3.83 5.68 -13.79
CA GLY A 103 3.87 6.02 -12.36
C GLY A 103 5.26 6.38 -11.83
N MET A 104 6.33 6.24 -12.61
CA MET A 104 7.69 6.50 -12.15
C MET A 104 7.94 7.97 -11.76
N VAL A 105 7.32 8.92 -12.48
CA VAL A 105 7.37 10.35 -12.13
C VAL A 105 6.72 10.62 -10.76
N ASN A 106 5.57 9.99 -10.48
CA ASN A 106 4.90 10.13 -9.19
C ASN A 106 5.75 9.56 -8.04
N LEU A 107 6.45 8.45 -8.30
CA LEU A 107 7.38 7.85 -7.35
C LEU A 107 8.59 8.76 -7.08
N GLU A 108 9.22 9.27 -8.13
CA GLU A 108 10.32 10.23 -8.05
C GLU A 108 9.90 11.45 -7.22
N SER A 109 8.77 12.08 -7.55
CA SER A 109 8.32 13.27 -6.83
C SER A 109 8.01 12.99 -5.36
N SER A 110 7.57 11.77 -5.04
CA SER A 110 7.34 11.34 -3.65
C SER A 110 8.64 11.10 -2.89
N LEU A 111 9.67 10.57 -3.56
CA LEU A 111 11.01 10.43 -3.00
C LEU A 111 11.64 11.80 -2.75
N SER A 112 11.58 12.71 -3.72
CA SER A 112 12.13 14.06 -3.62
C SER A 112 11.52 14.84 -2.46
N ARG A 113 10.19 14.75 -2.23
CA ARG A 113 9.56 15.33 -1.04
C ARG A 113 10.08 14.79 0.29
N ILE A 114 10.33 13.48 0.37
CA ILE A 114 10.84 12.86 1.61
C ILE A 114 12.31 13.25 1.84
N LEU A 115 13.11 13.31 0.78
CA LEU A 115 14.54 13.62 0.86
C LEU A 115 14.79 15.10 1.17
N ASN A 116 14.05 16.00 0.53
CA ASN A 116 14.23 17.45 0.68
C ASN A 116 13.48 18.01 1.89
N GLN A 117 12.85 17.18 2.72
CA GLN A 117 12.01 17.58 3.86
C GLN A 117 10.88 18.57 3.50
N GLY A 118 10.56 18.72 2.21
CA GLY A 118 9.60 19.70 1.70
C GLY A 118 10.17 21.07 1.34
N GLU A 119 11.49 21.28 1.35
CA GLU A 119 12.11 22.50 0.81
C GLU A 119 12.29 22.36 -0.71
N GLU A 120 11.83 23.35 -1.48
CA GLU A 120 12.24 23.53 -2.86
C GLU A 120 13.72 23.91 -2.85
N THR A 121 14.55 23.16 -3.59
CA THR A 121 15.92 23.59 -3.85
C THR A 121 15.82 24.73 -4.85
N GLU A 122 16.00 25.96 -4.37
CA GLU A 122 16.21 27.12 -5.23
C GLU A 122 17.51 26.90 -6.01
N ASP A 123 17.39 26.74 -7.34
CA ASP A 123 18.49 26.96 -8.28
C ASP A 123 18.67 28.47 -8.56
#